data_AF-A0A6P0TCD9-F1
#
_entry.id   AF-A0A6P0TCD9-F1
#
_cell.length_a   1.000
_cell.length_b   1.000
_cell.length_c   1.000
_cell.angle_alpha   90.00
_cell.angle_beta   90.00
_cell.angle_gamma   90.00
#
_symmetry.space_group_name_H-M   'P 1'
#
loop_
_entity.id
_entity.type
_entity.pdbx_description
1 polymer ?
#
loop_
_entity_poly.entity_id
_entity_poly.type
_entity_poly.pdbx_seq_one_letter_code
_entity_poly.pdbx_strand_id
1 'polypeptide(L)'
;MTATVSPREAKFEPDDLERIFNRLVQWVLTDTRSESSTLRIAIHPGYQQIIGLGQPAVPLLLREVERRTGRWFWALKAITRQDPVPPDDRGRTKKMIEAWINWGQQQGYRW
;
A
#
# COMPACT_ATOMS: atom_id res chain seq x y z
N MET A 1 14.45 -11.58 28.08
CA MET A 1 15.10 -10.32 27.66
C MET A 1 14.24 -9.71 26.56
N THR A 2 13.25 -8.92 26.95
CA THR A 2 12.34 -8.23 26.02
C THR A 2 13.02 -6.94 25.58
N ALA A 3 13.45 -6.87 24.32
CA ALA A 3 13.92 -5.63 23.73
C ALA A 3 12.71 -4.71 23.54
N THR A 4 12.54 -3.78 24.47
CA THR A 4 11.66 -2.63 24.31
C THR A 4 12.22 -1.77 23.19
N VAL A 5 11.68 -1.93 21.97
CA VAL A 5 11.96 -1.01 20.87
C VAL A 5 11.38 0.35 21.26
N SER A 6 12.26 1.33 21.40
CA SER A 6 11.96 2.67 21.88
C SER A 6 11.06 3.42 20.87
N PRO A 7 9.98 4.12 21.29
CA PRO A 7 9.03 4.78 20.38
C PRO A 7 9.57 5.95 19.52
N ARG A 8 10.88 6.24 19.53
CA ARG A 8 11.45 7.49 18.98
C ARG A 8 11.77 7.49 17.47
N GLU A 9 11.36 6.48 16.70
CA GLU A 9 11.64 6.41 15.25
C GLU A 9 10.40 6.42 14.34
N ALA A 10 9.18 6.39 14.89
CA ALA A 10 7.98 6.49 14.07
C ALA A 10 7.75 7.96 13.67
N LYS A 11 7.84 8.27 12.36
CA LYS A 11 7.55 9.62 11.82
C LYS A 11 6.11 10.08 12.08
N PHE A 12 5.23 9.18 12.49
CA PHE A 12 3.82 9.42 12.76
C PHE A 12 3.35 8.51 13.91
N GLU A 13 2.47 9.03 14.76
CA GLU A 13 1.69 8.18 15.66
C GLU A 13 0.78 7.25 14.82
N PRO A 14 0.54 5.99 15.22
CA PRO A 14 -0.21 5.02 14.40
C PRO A 14 -1.60 5.51 13.98
N ASP A 15 -2.35 6.10 14.91
CA ASP A 15 -3.70 6.62 14.65
C ASP A 15 -3.69 7.81 13.69
N ASP A 16 -2.64 8.64 13.76
CA ASP A 16 -2.45 9.77 12.84
C ASP A 16 -2.09 9.28 11.43
N LEU A 17 -1.22 8.26 11.34
CA LEU A 17 -0.84 7.65 10.07
C LEU A 17 -2.05 7.05 9.35
N GLU A 18 -2.84 6.22 10.05
CA GLU A 18 -4.03 5.60 9.45
C GLU A 18 -5.05 6.66 9.02
N ARG A 19 -5.25 7.72 9.83
CA ARG A 19 -6.13 8.84 9.47
C ARG A 19 -5.66 9.60 8.23
N ILE A 20 -4.35 9.90 8.14
CA ILE A 20 -3.76 10.57 6.97
C ILE A 20 -3.89 9.66 5.74
N PHE A 21 -3.51 8.38 5.87
CA PHE A 21 -3.60 7.40 4.79
C PHE A 21 -5.02 7.28 4.25
N ASN A 22 -6.02 7.08 5.13
CA ASN A 22 -7.42 6.94 4.73
C ASN A 22 -7.94 8.19 4.01
N ARG A 23 -7.56 9.39 4.47
CA ARG A 23 -7.91 10.65 3.78
C ARG A 23 -7.33 10.70 2.37
N LEU A 24 -6.07 10.31 2.20
CA LEU A 24 -5.41 10.31 0.89
C LEU A 24 -6.03 9.27 -0.05
N VAL A 25 -6.34 8.07 0.46
CA VAL A 25 -7.05 7.02 -0.32
C VAL A 25 -8.39 7.53 -0.81
N GLN A 26 -9.22 8.11 0.08
CA GLN A 26 -10.51 8.65 -0.30
C GLN A 26 -10.39 9.77 -1.34
N TRP A 27 -9.42 10.67 -1.19
CA TRP A 27 -9.17 11.72 -2.16
C TRP A 27 -8.82 11.15 -3.54
N VAL A 28 -7.87 10.21 -3.61
CA VAL A 28 -7.50 9.54 -4.87
C VAL A 28 -8.71 8.86 -5.50
N LEU A 29 -9.50 8.11 -4.73
CA LEU A 29 -10.64 7.36 -5.25
C LEU A 29 -11.76 8.28 -5.77
N THR A 30 -12.01 9.40 -5.10
CA THR A 30 -12.99 10.39 -5.55
C THR A 30 -12.56 11.05 -6.87
N ASP A 31 -11.32 11.54 -6.95
CA ASP A 31 -10.84 12.27 -8.12
C ASP A 31 -10.59 11.37 -9.34
N THR A 32 -10.35 10.07 -9.10
CA THR A 32 -10.03 9.08 -10.16
C THR A 32 -11.15 8.06 -10.40
N ARG A 33 -12.39 8.36 -9.97
CA ARG A 33 -13.52 7.42 -10.05
C ARG A 33 -13.78 6.90 -11.47
N SER A 34 -13.66 7.76 -12.48
CA SER A 34 -13.87 7.43 -13.89
C SER A 34 -12.57 7.15 -14.66
N GLU A 35 -11.43 7.11 -13.96
CA GLU A 35 -10.12 6.84 -14.57
C GLU A 35 -9.84 5.34 -14.60
N SER A 36 -9.52 4.82 -15.78
CA SER A 36 -9.18 3.41 -15.99
C SER A 36 -7.67 3.19 -16.15
N SER A 37 -6.90 4.25 -16.45
CA SER A 37 -5.46 4.18 -16.57
C SER A 37 -4.80 4.16 -15.19
N THR A 38 -4.20 3.02 -14.83
CA THR A 38 -3.41 2.88 -13.60
C THR A 38 -2.25 3.88 -13.57
N LEU A 39 -1.68 4.25 -14.72
CA LEU A 39 -0.64 5.28 -14.79
C LEU A 39 -1.17 6.67 -14.42
N ARG A 40 -2.36 7.05 -14.89
CA ARG A 40 -2.97 8.34 -14.53
C ARG A 40 -3.36 8.41 -13.06
N ILE A 41 -3.81 7.29 -12.48
CA ILE A 41 -4.06 7.16 -11.04
C ILE A 41 -2.74 7.29 -10.26
N ALA A 42 -1.67 6.63 -10.71
CA ALA A 42 -0.36 6.63 -10.07
C ALA A 42 0.26 8.02 -9.94
N ILE A 43 0.10 8.90 -10.94
CA ILE A 43 0.62 10.27 -10.90
C ILE A 43 -0.26 11.24 -10.08
N HIS A 44 -1.40 10.80 -9.55
CA HIS A 44 -2.27 11.63 -8.72
C HIS A 44 -1.51 12.13 -7.46
N PRO A 45 -1.64 13.42 -7.07
CA PRO A 45 -0.91 13.96 -5.91
C PRO A 45 -1.14 13.18 -4.61
N GLY A 46 -2.37 12.77 -4.33
CA GLY A 46 -2.69 11.91 -3.18
C GLY A 46 -2.02 10.53 -3.24
N TYR A 47 -1.85 9.96 -4.43
CA TYR A 47 -1.14 8.69 -4.62
C TYR A 47 0.35 8.85 -4.32
N GLN A 48 0.96 9.92 -4.83
CA GLN A 48 2.37 10.24 -4.56
C GLN A 48 2.61 10.50 -3.06
N GLN A 49 1.67 11.16 -2.38
CA GLN A 49 1.75 11.35 -0.92
C GLN A 49 1.67 10.02 -0.16
N ILE A 50 0.84 9.07 -0.60
CA ILE A 50 0.81 7.72 -0.03
C ILE A 50 2.17 7.02 -0.19
N ILE A 51 2.84 7.14 -1.35
CA ILE A 51 4.21 6.66 -1.53
C ILE A 51 5.17 7.36 -0.56
N GLY A 52 5.00 8.68 -0.37
CA GLY A 52 5.78 9.49 0.56
C GLY A 52 5.65 9.10 2.03
N LEU A 53 4.55 8.45 2.44
CA LEU A 53 4.40 7.88 3.78
C LEU A 53 5.41 6.74 4.04
N GLY A 54 5.84 6.06 2.97
CA GLY A 54 6.90 5.05 3.02
C GLY A 54 6.51 3.76 3.75
N GLN A 55 7.50 3.10 4.35
CA GLN A 55 7.37 1.77 4.96
C GLN A 55 6.20 1.63 5.96
N PRO A 56 5.91 2.60 6.84
CA PRO A 56 4.78 2.52 7.75
C PRO A 56 3.41 2.34 7.08
N ALA A 57 3.25 2.76 5.81
CA ALA A 57 1.99 2.61 5.07
C ALA A 57 1.81 1.22 4.43
N VAL A 58 2.84 0.36 4.42
CA VAL A 58 2.78 -0.97 3.77
C VAL A 58 1.65 -1.85 4.33
N PRO A 59 1.47 -2.00 5.67
CA PRO A 59 0.35 -2.78 6.22
C PRO A 59 -1.01 -2.22 5.78
N LEU A 60 -1.16 -0.90 5.78
CA LEU A 60 -2.41 -0.24 5.37
C LEU A 60 -2.71 -0.45 3.87
N LEU A 61 -1.67 -0.42 3.02
CA LEU A 61 -1.79 -0.72 1.59
C LEU A 61 -2.15 -2.19 1.35
N LEU A 62 -1.54 -3.13 2.08
CA LEU A 62 -1.86 -4.55 1.97
C LEU A 62 -3.33 -4.81 2.35
N ARG A 63 -3.82 -4.18 3.42
CA ARG A 63 -5.24 -4.21 3.82
C ARG A 63 -6.18 -3.68 2.73
N GLU A 64 -5.79 -2.60 2.06
CA GLU A 64 -6.58 -2.00 0.98
C GLU A 64 -6.60 -2.85 -0.30
N VAL A 65 -5.45 -3.46 -0.62
CA VAL A 65 -5.30 -4.41 -1.74
C VAL A 65 -6.12 -5.67 -1.51
N GLU A 66 -6.06 -6.23 -0.29
CA GLU A 66 -6.86 -7.39 0.12
C GLU A 66 -8.36 -7.11 -0.06
N ARG A 67 -8.78 -5.90 0.28
CA ARG A 67 -10.18 -5.52 0.20
C ARG A 67 -10.70 -5.60 -1.21
N ARG A 68 -10.33 -4.69 -2.14
CA ARG A 68 -10.93 -4.73 -3.51
C ARG A 68 -10.12 -4.08 -4.64
N THR A 69 -8.94 -3.49 -4.41
CA THR A 69 -8.31 -2.65 -5.46
C THR A 69 -6.85 -2.98 -5.77
N GLY A 70 -6.59 -3.53 -6.96
CA GLY A 70 -5.24 -3.67 -7.53
C GLY A 70 -4.57 -2.34 -7.92
N ARG A 71 -5.20 -1.19 -7.59
CA ARG A 71 -4.69 0.16 -7.90
C ARG A 71 -3.40 0.48 -7.13
N TRP A 72 -3.17 -0.19 -6.02
CA TRP A 72 -2.09 0.11 -5.09
C TRP A 72 -0.84 -0.75 -5.25
N PHE A 73 -0.83 -1.69 -6.21
CA PHE A 73 0.36 -2.52 -6.47
C PHE A 73 1.59 -1.68 -6.82
N TRP A 74 1.40 -0.56 -7.53
CA TRP A 74 2.51 0.33 -7.87
C TRP A 74 3.05 1.07 -6.63
N ALA A 75 2.19 1.52 -5.72
CA ALA A 75 2.61 2.07 -4.43
C ALA A 75 3.39 1.04 -3.60
N LEU A 76 2.87 -0.19 -3.47
CA LEU A 76 3.56 -1.27 -2.76
C LEU A 76 4.94 -1.53 -3.37
N LYS A 77 5.05 -1.65 -4.69
CA LYS A 77 6.33 -1.84 -5.38
C LYS A 77 7.28 -0.65 -5.18
N ALA A 78 6.80 0.59 -5.24
CA ALA A 78 7.62 1.77 -5.07
C ALA A 78 8.20 1.89 -3.64
N ILE A 79 7.40 1.57 -2.63
CA ILE A 79 7.78 1.66 -1.21
C ILE A 79 8.69 0.49 -0.81
N THR A 80 8.29 -0.74 -1.16
CA THR A 80 8.96 -1.98 -0.72
C THR A 80 10.15 -2.36 -1.58
N ARG A 81 10.20 -1.85 -2.82
CA ARG A 81 11.14 -2.27 -3.88
C ARG A 81 11.03 -3.76 -4.23
N GLN A 82 9.91 -4.39 -3.90
CA GLN A 82 9.60 -5.78 -4.23
C GLN A 82 8.57 -5.88 -5.35
N ASP A 83 8.58 -7.01 -6.05
CA ASP A 83 7.57 -7.39 -7.04
C ASP A 83 7.29 -8.90 -6.93
N PRO A 84 6.45 -9.32 -5.96
CA PRO A 84 6.21 -10.74 -5.69
C PRO A 84 5.32 -11.41 -6.73
N VAL A 85 4.79 -10.64 -7.70
CA VAL A 85 3.86 -11.15 -8.72
C VAL A 85 4.64 -11.85 -9.84
N PRO A 86 4.44 -13.17 -10.04
CA PRO A 86 5.05 -13.88 -11.15
C PRO A 86 4.63 -13.31 -12.51
N PRO A 87 5.48 -13.33 -13.55
CA PRO A 87 5.13 -12.85 -14.88
C PRO A 87 3.83 -13.44 -15.43
N ASP A 88 3.59 -14.73 -15.21
CA ASP A 88 2.40 -15.48 -15.70
C ASP A 88 1.08 -15.09 -15.01
N ASP A 89 1.17 -14.37 -13.89
CA ASP A 89 0.01 -13.92 -13.13
C ASP A 89 -0.27 -12.42 -13.29
N ARG A 90 0.56 -11.71 -14.06
CA ARG A 90 0.32 -10.30 -14.40
C ARG A 90 -0.99 -10.15 -15.18
N GLY A 91 -1.78 -9.16 -14.80
CA GLY A 91 -3.13 -8.95 -15.35
C GLY A 91 -4.22 -9.83 -14.71
N ARG A 92 -3.85 -10.83 -13.89
CA ARG A 92 -4.80 -11.64 -13.12
C ARG A 92 -4.95 -11.06 -11.73
N THR A 93 -5.76 -10.01 -11.59
CA THR A 93 -5.88 -9.21 -10.36
C THR A 93 -5.98 -10.04 -9.07
N LYS A 94 -6.79 -11.11 -9.05
CA LYS A 94 -6.92 -11.99 -7.87
C LYS A 94 -5.58 -12.63 -7.47
N LYS A 95 -4.86 -13.22 -8.42
CA LYS A 95 -3.56 -13.83 -8.18
C LYS A 95 -2.50 -12.80 -7.79
N MET A 96 -2.58 -11.61 -8.36
CA MET A 96 -1.69 -10.51 -7.97
C MET A 96 -1.93 -10.06 -6.53
N ILE A 97 -3.21 -9.99 -6.09
CA ILE A 97 -3.57 -9.74 -4.69
C ILE A 97 -2.96 -10.84 -3.82
N GLU A 98 -3.23 -12.12 -4.12
CA GLU A 98 -2.71 -13.26 -3.37
C GLU A 98 -1.18 -13.23 -3.22
N ALA A 99 -0.44 -12.92 -4.29
CA ALA A 99 1.01 -12.80 -4.25
C ALA A 99 1.48 -11.70 -3.28
N TRP A 100 0.83 -10.53 -3.28
CA TRP A 100 1.15 -9.45 -2.35
C TRP A 100 0.78 -9.78 -0.90
N ILE A 101 -0.36 -10.42 -0.67
CA ILE A 101 -0.79 -10.84 0.68
C ILE A 101 0.16 -11.90 1.24
N ASN A 102 0.50 -12.92 0.46
CA ASN A 102 1.45 -13.95 0.86
C ASN A 102 2.83 -13.36 1.16
N TRP A 103 3.32 -12.46 0.31
CA TRP A 103 4.57 -11.73 0.56
C TRP A 103 4.49 -10.93 1.86
N GLY A 104 3.40 -10.20 2.09
CA GLY A 104 3.20 -9.39 3.29
C GLY A 104 3.25 -10.23 4.57
N GLN A 105 2.59 -11.39 4.56
CA GLN A 105 2.62 -12.35 5.66
C GLN A 105 4.02 -12.93 5.89
N GLN A 106 4.76 -13.27 4.82
CA GLN A 106 6.15 -13.76 4.91
C GLN A 106 7.11 -12.72 5.49
N GLN A 107 6.89 -11.43 5.24
CA GLN A 107 7.66 -10.34 5.83
C GLN A 107 7.25 -10.04 7.29
N GLY A 108 6.23 -10.72 7.82
CA GLY A 108 5.75 -10.54 9.19
C GLY A 108 4.84 -9.33 9.39
N TYR A 109 4.36 -8.69 8.31
CA TYR A 109 3.37 -7.62 8.44
C TYR A 109 2.05 -8.17 8.96
N ARG A 110 1.38 -7.36 9.80
CA ARG A 110 0.05 -7.62 10.34
C ARG A 110 -0.79 -6.35 10.12
N TRP A 111 -2.01 -6.48 9.61
CA TRP A 111 -2.90 -5.37 9.25
C TRP A 111 -4.38 -5.71 9.44
#